data_AF-A0AB39P218-F1
#
_entry.id   AF-A0AB39P218-F1
#
_cell.length_a   1.000
_cell.length_b   1.000
_cell.length_c   1.000
_cell.angle_alpha   90.00
_cell.angle_beta   90.00
_cell.angle_gamma   90.00
#
_symmetry.space_group_name_H-M   'P 1'
#
loop_
_entity.id
_entity.type
_entity.pdbx_description
1 polymer ?
#
loop_
_entity_poly.entity_id
_entity_poly.type
_entity_poly.pdbx_seq_one_letter_code
_entity_poly.pdbx_strand_id
1 'polypeptide(L)'
;MMRRVARAPWTLLKAAFGWLVLFETRNKILLAPSAIGLRRFENAETRRLAAGLPAAPSALVATVIATHRRPEALRAAVRSALAQSVRDQVVVVVDDGAGLPELPDDPRLFAVSLARNTGTAGVVRNVGIRLTRSRYVAFLDDDNLWEPDHLARALEVLEAPGGPDGVYTALRRVLPDGSEQDVLSVPYDRRRAARESFLDTNAFVARRNRSLHFSRLRRTPEVLPREDWELIRRYGRAHRVLHVPHPTVRYLMNPASFYTQWRQPS
;
A
#
# COMPACT_ATOMS: atom_id res chain seq x y z
N MET A 1 4.74 -10.33 43.05
CA MET A 1 5.49 -11.39 42.34
C MET A 1 4.60 -12.09 41.27
N MET A 2 4.08 -11.34 40.29
CA MET A 2 3.14 -11.84 39.24
C MET A 2 3.60 -11.52 37.80
N ARG A 3 4.88 -11.18 37.58
CA ARG A 3 5.39 -10.70 36.27
C ARG A 3 6.21 -11.72 35.47
N ARG A 4 6.56 -12.89 36.02
CA ARG A 4 7.37 -13.91 35.32
C ARG A 4 6.54 -14.97 34.58
N VAL A 5 5.38 -15.38 35.14
CA VAL A 5 4.58 -16.50 34.60
C VAL A 5 3.91 -16.17 33.25
N ALA A 6 3.53 -14.91 33.01
CA ALA A 6 2.94 -14.50 31.73
C ALA A 6 3.96 -14.30 30.58
N ARG A 7 5.27 -14.29 30.86
CA ARG A 7 6.30 -14.06 29.83
C ARG A 7 6.60 -15.31 29.02
N ALA A 8 6.65 -16.49 29.64
CA ALA A 8 6.94 -17.76 28.97
C ALA A 8 5.94 -18.11 27.85
N PRO A 9 4.60 -18.08 28.06
CA PRO A 9 3.66 -18.37 26.99
C PRO A 9 3.70 -17.32 25.87
N TRP A 10 3.93 -16.05 26.21
CA TRP A 10 4.06 -14.98 25.21
C TRP A 10 5.31 -15.12 24.34
N THR A 11 6.45 -15.52 24.93
CA THR A 11 7.68 -15.80 24.19
C THR A 11 7.51 -16.99 23.25
N LEU A 12 6.86 -18.07 23.71
CA LEU A 12 6.55 -19.24 22.88
C LEU A 12 5.63 -18.87 21.71
N LEU A 13 4.57 -18.08 21.96
CA LEU A 13 3.69 -17.60 20.90
C LEU A 13 4.44 -16.74 19.88
N LYS A 14 5.33 -15.84 20.31
CA LYS A 14 6.15 -15.01 19.41
C LYS A 14 7.10 -15.86 18.57
N ALA A 15 7.70 -16.89 19.15
CA ALA A 15 8.57 -17.82 18.43
C ALA A 15 7.78 -18.59 17.37
N ALA A 16 6.61 -19.12 17.73
CA ALA A 16 5.76 -19.95 16.88
C ALA A 16 5.11 -19.15 15.72
N PHE A 17 4.52 -17.99 16.02
CA PHE A 17 3.70 -17.26 15.06
C PHE A 17 4.37 -16.02 14.48
N GLY A 18 5.41 -15.49 15.13
CA GLY A 18 5.98 -14.18 14.83
C GLY A 18 5.25 -13.06 15.56
N TRP A 19 6.01 -12.12 16.12
CA TRP A 19 5.44 -11.08 16.98
C TRP A 19 4.50 -10.13 16.23
N LEU A 20 4.81 -9.74 14.99
CA LEU A 20 3.94 -8.87 14.18
C LEU A 20 2.56 -9.49 13.96
N VAL A 21 2.49 -10.82 13.84
CA VAL A 21 1.24 -11.57 13.67
C VAL A 21 0.37 -11.49 14.92
N LEU A 22 0.97 -11.62 16.09
CA LEU A 22 0.25 -11.55 17.36
C LEU A 22 -0.26 -10.13 17.62
N PHE A 23 0.56 -9.11 17.34
CA PHE A 23 0.14 -7.72 17.42
C PHE A 23 -1.00 -7.40 16.46
N GLU A 24 -0.91 -7.86 15.21
CA GLU A 24 -1.98 -7.71 14.23
C GLU A 24 -3.29 -8.36 14.71
N THR A 25 -3.21 -9.58 15.26
CA THR A 25 -4.38 -10.29 15.80
C THR A 25 -5.01 -9.51 16.95
N ARG A 26 -4.19 -9.01 17.88
CA ARG A 26 -4.64 -8.15 18.98
C ARG A 26 -5.33 -6.89 18.47
N ASN A 27 -4.73 -6.20 17.50
CA ASN A 27 -5.29 -4.97 16.95
C ASN A 27 -6.64 -5.20 16.27
N LYS A 28 -6.78 -6.31 15.52
CA LYS A 28 -8.04 -6.70 14.89
C LYS A 28 -9.17 -6.92 15.89
N ILE A 29 -8.87 -7.50 17.06
CA ILE A 29 -9.85 -7.69 18.13
C ILE A 29 -10.23 -6.35 18.76
N LEU A 30 -9.23 -5.56 19.17
CA LEU A 30 -9.46 -4.31 19.90
C LEU A 30 -10.15 -3.24 19.04
N LEU A 31 -9.87 -3.22 17.74
CA LEU A 31 -10.35 -2.19 16.82
C LEU A 31 -11.51 -2.66 15.93
N ALA A 32 -12.07 -3.85 16.19
CA ALA A 32 -13.16 -4.43 15.39
C ALA A 32 -14.38 -3.50 15.25
N PRO A 33 -14.90 -2.84 16.31
CA PRO A 33 -16.06 -1.96 16.19
C PRO A 33 -15.81 -0.80 15.21
N SER A 34 -14.66 -0.13 15.32
CA SER A 34 -14.25 0.95 14.43
C SER A 34 -14.10 0.47 12.99
N ALA A 35 -13.55 -0.74 12.79
CA ALA A 35 -13.38 -1.33 11.46
C ALA A 35 -14.71 -1.62 10.75
N ILE A 36 -15.76 -2.01 11.49
CA ILE A 36 -17.11 -2.22 10.96
C ILE A 36 -17.71 -0.88 10.50
N GLY A 37 -17.59 0.17 11.31
CA GLY A 37 -18.02 1.51 10.94
C GLY A 37 -17.34 2.01 9.67
N LEU A 38 -16.01 1.86 9.59
CA LEU A 38 -15.22 2.22 8.41
C LEU A 38 -15.60 1.38 7.18
N ARG A 39 -15.96 0.10 7.34
CA ARG A 39 -16.45 -0.73 6.22
C ARG A 39 -17.76 -0.19 5.64
N ARG A 40 -18.70 0.21 6.50
CA ARG A 40 -19.99 0.78 6.07
C ARG A 40 -19.76 2.10 5.33
N PHE A 41 -18.90 2.96 5.86
CA PHE A 41 -18.50 4.21 5.22
C PHE A 41 -17.85 3.96 3.85
N GLU A 42 -16.84 3.07 3.78
CA GLU A 42 -16.17 2.70 2.52
C GLU A 42 -17.18 2.19 1.47
N ASN A 43 -18.13 1.34 1.87
CA ASN A 43 -19.17 0.84 0.97
C ASN A 43 -20.11 1.95 0.46
N ALA A 44 -20.47 2.92 1.32
CA ALA A 44 -21.30 4.04 0.93
C ALA A 44 -20.55 4.96 -0.04
N GLU A 45 -19.31 5.33 0.28
CA GLU A 45 -18.48 6.19 -0.55
C GLU A 45 -18.16 5.57 -1.90
N THR A 46 -17.83 4.28 -1.94
CA THR A 46 -17.60 3.58 -3.22
C THR A 46 -18.85 3.66 -4.11
N ARG A 47 -20.05 3.46 -3.56
CA ARG A 47 -21.30 3.55 -4.34
C ARG A 47 -21.58 4.96 -4.82
N ARG A 48 -21.42 5.96 -3.94
CA ARG A 48 -21.61 7.38 -4.25
C ARG A 48 -20.68 7.82 -5.38
N LEU A 49 -19.39 7.49 -5.28
CA LEU A 49 -18.37 7.89 -6.24
C LEU A 49 -18.50 7.12 -7.56
N ALA A 50 -18.80 5.82 -7.52
CA ALA A 50 -19.02 5.03 -8.72
C ALA A 50 -20.24 5.50 -9.53
N ALA A 51 -21.29 5.99 -8.86
CA ALA A 51 -22.46 6.56 -9.52
C ALA A 51 -22.16 7.88 -10.27
N GLY A 52 -21.09 8.59 -9.89
CA GLY A 52 -20.62 9.79 -10.58
C GLY A 52 -19.71 9.51 -11.78
N LEU A 53 -19.32 8.25 -12.00
CA LEU A 53 -18.46 7.85 -13.13
C LEU A 53 -19.32 7.22 -14.24
N PRO A 54 -19.18 7.65 -15.52
CA PRO A 54 -19.94 7.05 -16.62
C PRO A 54 -19.70 5.54 -16.76
N ALA A 55 -18.45 5.12 -16.52
CA ALA A 55 -18.03 3.74 -16.42
C ALA A 55 -16.87 3.63 -15.43
N ALA A 56 -16.69 2.43 -14.84
CA ALA A 56 -15.56 2.16 -13.97
C ALA A 56 -14.25 2.16 -14.81
N PRO A 57 -13.23 2.96 -14.44
CA PRO A 57 -11.94 3.00 -15.14
C PRO A 57 -11.33 1.61 -15.25
N SER A 58 -10.87 1.24 -16.44
CA SER A 58 -10.35 -0.10 -16.69
C SER A 58 -9.21 -0.06 -17.71
N ALA A 59 -8.15 -0.77 -17.39
CA ALA A 59 -6.93 -0.96 -18.18
C ALA A 59 -6.23 -2.27 -17.74
N LEU A 60 -5.06 -2.58 -18.28
CA LEU A 60 -4.24 -3.69 -17.76
C LEU A 60 -3.87 -3.48 -16.29
N VAL A 61 -3.45 -2.27 -15.91
CA VAL A 61 -3.06 -1.92 -14.53
C VAL A 61 -3.70 -0.62 -14.07
N ALA A 62 -4.09 -0.56 -12.80
CA ALA A 62 -4.50 0.69 -12.14
C ALA A 62 -3.54 1.07 -11.03
N THR A 63 -3.05 2.30 -11.05
CA THR A 63 -2.26 2.89 -9.96
C THR A 63 -3.20 3.61 -9.00
N VAL A 64 -3.27 3.17 -7.75
CA VAL A 64 -4.08 3.81 -6.72
C VAL A 64 -3.21 4.73 -5.88
N ILE A 65 -3.57 6.01 -5.85
CA ILE A 65 -2.88 7.03 -5.04
C ILE A 65 -3.83 7.53 -3.96
N ALA A 66 -3.44 7.38 -2.70
CA ALA A 66 -4.16 7.95 -1.56
C ALA A 66 -3.48 9.26 -1.14
N THR A 67 -4.27 10.30 -0.87
CA THR A 67 -3.73 11.61 -0.50
C THR A 67 -4.53 12.30 0.59
N HIS A 68 -3.85 13.14 1.37
CA HIS A 68 -4.48 14.06 2.31
C HIS A 68 -3.59 15.30 2.53
N ARG A 69 -4.05 16.47 2.07
CA ARG A 69 -3.39 17.78 2.31
C ARG A 69 -1.93 17.88 1.84
N ARG A 70 -1.60 17.30 0.67
CA ARG A 70 -0.24 17.32 0.11
C ARG A 70 -0.24 17.65 -1.39
N PRO A 71 -0.65 18.88 -1.78
CA PRO A 71 -0.91 19.20 -3.18
C PRO A 71 0.31 19.05 -4.08
N GLU A 72 1.48 19.58 -3.68
CA GLU A 72 2.68 19.52 -4.52
C GLU A 72 3.25 18.11 -4.66
N ALA A 73 3.29 17.38 -3.54
CA ALA A 73 3.76 16.00 -3.54
C ALA A 73 2.83 15.13 -4.42
N LEU A 74 1.51 15.27 -4.27
CA LEU A 74 0.52 14.58 -5.07
C LEU A 74 0.71 14.85 -6.57
N ARG A 75 0.94 16.11 -6.97
CA ARG A 75 1.19 16.42 -8.39
C ARG A 75 2.43 15.70 -8.91
N ALA A 76 3.50 15.63 -8.11
CA ALA A 76 4.71 14.91 -8.49
C ALA A 76 4.46 13.39 -8.61
N ALA A 77 3.78 12.79 -7.64
CA ALA A 77 3.41 11.38 -7.65
C ALA A 77 2.55 11.03 -8.88
N VAL A 78 1.50 11.81 -9.15
CA VAL A 78 0.63 11.64 -10.33
C VAL A 78 1.41 11.74 -11.64
N ARG A 79 2.30 12.73 -11.78
CA ARG A 79 3.16 12.83 -12.98
C ARG A 79 4.04 11.60 -13.14
N SER A 80 4.63 11.08 -12.06
CA SER A 80 5.49 9.89 -12.13
C SER A 80 4.71 8.62 -12.52
N ALA A 81 3.46 8.49 -12.06
CA ALA A 81 2.58 7.39 -12.45
C ALA A 81 2.13 7.50 -13.93
N LEU A 82 1.76 8.70 -14.38
CA LEU A 82 1.36 8.93 -15.78
C LEU A 82 2.52 8.78 -16.77
N ALA A 83 3.76 8.99 -16.31
CA ALA A 83 4.99 8.88 -17.09
C ALA A 83 5.53 7.44 -17.22
N GLN A 84 4.87 6.43 -16.66
CA GLN A 84 5.27 5.03 -16.84
C GLN A 84 5.26 4.62 -18.31
N SER A 85 6.20 3.77 -18.69
CA SER A 85 6.32 3.24 -20.06
C SER A 85 5.12 2.40 -20.49
N VAL A 86 4.40 1.80 -19.54
CA VAL A 86 3.15 1.08 -19.76
C VAL A 86 2.02 2.07 -20.04
N ARG A 87 1.46 2.02 -21.25
CA ARG A 87 0.39 2.93 -21.70
C ARG A 87 -1.02 2.43 -21.37
N ASP A 88 -1.22 1.12 -21.31
CA ASP A 88 -2.47 0.49 -20.88
C ASP A 88 -2.60 0.54 -19.35
N GLN A 89 -2.76 1.76 -18.83
CA GLN A 89 -2.92 2.02 -17.42
C GLN A 89 -3.94 3.12 -17.15
N VAL A 90 -4.47 3.12 -15.93
CA VAL A 90 -5.22 4.25 -15.36
C VAL A 90 -4.64 4.63 -14.00
N VAL A 91 -4.71 5.90 -13.64
CA VAL A 91 -4.32 6.42 -12.32
C VAL A 91 -5.59 6.84 -11.59
N VAL A 92 -5.80 6.30 -10.39
CA VAL A 92 -6.96 6.57 -9.54
C VAL A 92 -6.48 7.27 -8.27
N VAL A 93 -6.69 8.59 -8.21
CA VAL A 93 -6.39 9.41 -7.02
C VAL A 93 -7.62 9.46 -6.13
N VAL A 94 -7.44 9.16 -4.85
CA VAL A 94 -8.48 9.28 -3.83
C VAL A 94 -7.99 10.19 -2.71
N ASP A 95 -8.62 11.36 -2.58
CA ASP A 95 -8.40 12.28 -1.47
C ASP A 95 -9.25 11.90 -0.25
N ASP A 96 -8.62 11.88 0.93
CA ASP A 96 -9.26 11.63 2.23
C ASP A 96 -10.01 12.87 2.75
N GLY A 97 -10.87 13.44 1.92
CA GLY A 97 -11.81 14.52 2.26
C GLY A 97 -11.18 15.87 2.61
N ALA A 98 -9.99 16.18 2.08
CA ALA A 98 -9.40 17.52 2.20
C ALA A 98 -9.67 18.43 0.99
N GLY A 99 -10.15 17.85 -0.11
CA GLY A 99 -10.22 18.50 -1.41
C GLY A 99 -8.99 18.17 -2.27
N LEU A 100 -9.21 18.06 -3.58
CA LEU A 100 -8.15 17.82 -4.55
C LEU A 100 -7.57 19.15 -5.05
N PRO A 101 -6.24 19.24 -5.25
CA PRO A 101 -5.67 20.35 -5.99
C PRO A 101 -5.99 20.22 -7.49
N GLU A 102 -5.61 21.23 -8.26
CA GLU A 102 -5.49 21.09 -9.71
C GLU A 102 -4.46 20.02 -10.05
N LEU A 103 -4.90 19.02 -10.82
CA LEU A 103 -4.12 17.89 -11.30
C LEU A 103 -3.97 17.95 -12.83
N PRO A 104 -2.98 17.25 -13.42
CA PRO A 104 -2.81 17.23 -14.87
C PRO A 104 -4.08 16.78 -15.60
N ASP A 105 -4.41 17.46 -16.70
CA ASP A 105 -5.48 17.02 -17.61
C ASP A 105 -4.96 15.84 -18.47
N ASP A 106 -5.27 14.62 -18.04
CA ASP A 106 -4.90 13.38 -18.74
C ASP A 106 -6.10 12.41 -18.71
N PRO A 107 -6.51 11.83 -19.85
CA PRO A 107 -7.67 10.93 -19.92
C PRO A 107 -7.49 9.63 -19.12
N ARG A 108 -6.27 9.30 -18.68
CA ARG A 108 -5.98 8.14 -17.83
C ARG A 108 -6.12 8.45 -16.34
N LEU A 109 -6.28 9.72 -15.97
CA LEU A 109 -6.37 10.18 -14.59
C LEU A 109 -7.81 10.31 -14.12
N PHE A 110 -8.14 9.64 -13.02
CA PHE A 110 -9.42 9.72 -12.35
C PHE A 110 -9.18 10.14 -10.91
N ALA A 111 -9.71 11.30 -10.51
CA ALA A 111 -9.53 11.84 -9.17
C ALA A 111 -10.88 12.03 -8.48
N VAL A 112 -10.97 11.56 -7.24
CA VAL A 112 -12.17 11.66 -6.41
C VAL A 112 -11.82 12.07 -4.99
N SER A 113 -12.76 12.72 -4.30
CA SER A 113 -12.63 13.07 -2.89
C SER A 113 -13.72 12.37 -2.07
N LEU A 114 -13.31 11.79 -0.94
CA LEU A 114 -14.22 11.21 0.04
C LEU A 114 -15.03 12.32 0.72
N ALA A 115 -16.23 11.99 1.19
CA ALA A 115 -17.12 12.96 1.84
C ALA A 115 -16.56 13.52 3.16
N ARG A 116 -15.56 12.86 3.76
CA ARG A 116 -14.85 13.30 4.98
C ARG A 116 -13.53 12.56 5.12
N ASN A 117 -12.65 13.14 5.94
CA ASN A 117 -11.43 12.49 6.41
C ASN A 117 -11.74 11.25 7.27
N THR A 118 -11.17 10.11 6.87
CA THR A 118 -11.27 8.82 7.57
C THR A 118 -10.11 8.59 8.54
N GLY A 119 -8.97 9.25 8.32
CA GLY A 119 -7.74 9.07 9.05
C GLY A 119 -7.19 7.66 8.93
N THR A 120 -7.58 6.94 7.88
CA THR A 120 -7.26 5.53 7.66
C THR A 120 -6.93 5.31 6.19
N ALA A 121 -5.64 5.40 5.84
CA ALA A 121 -5.16 5.27 4.45
C ALA A 121 -5.65 3.97 3.77
N GLY A 122 -5.79 2.88 4.52
CA GLY A 122 -6.35 1.63 4.00
C GLY A 122 -7.79 1.77 3.46
N VAL A 123 -8.64 2.62 4.05
CA VAL A 123 -9.99 2.89 3.54
C VAL A 123 -9.92 3.65 2.22
N VAL A 124 -9.07 4.68 2.15
CA VAL A 124 -8.83 5.50 0.97
C VAL A 124 -8.35 4.64 -0.21
N ARG A 125 -7.33 3.81 0.02
CA ARG A 125 -6.81 2.86 -0.98
C ARG A 125 -7.86 1.81 -1.38
N ASN A 126 -8.67 1.31 -0.44
CA ASN A 126 -9.76 0.37 -0.77
C ASN A 126 -10.83 0.99 -1.67
N VAL A 127 -11.19 2.26 -1.47
CA VAL A 127 -12.09 2.97 -2.39
C VAL A 127 -11.46 3.00 -3.79
N GLY A 128 -10.18 3.36 -3.90
CA GLY A 128 -9.45 3.37 -5.18
C GLY A 128 -9.45 2.00 -5.88
N ILE A 129 -9.12 0.92 -5.17
CA ILE A 129 -9.17 -0.46 -5.68
C ILE A 129 -10.56 -0.79 -6.25
N ARG A 130 -11.62 -0.33 -5.59
CA ARG A 130 -13.01 -0.67 -5.93
C ARG A 130 -13.61 0.19 -7.05
N LEU A 131 -13.05 1.37 -7.31
CA LEU A 131 -13.52 2.27 -8.38
C LEU A 131 -13.03 1.84 -9.76
N THR A 132 -11.86 1.22 -9.85
CA THR A 132 -11.33 0.65 -11.11
C THR A 132 -11.80 -0.81 -11.31
N ARG A 133 -11.72 -1.33 -12.55
CA ARG A 133 -11.84 -2.75 -12.91
C ARG A 133 -10.55 -3.39 -13.44
N SER A 134 -9.43 -2.69 -13.43
CA SER A 134 -8.16 -3.15 -14.00
C SER A 134 -7.68 -4.48 -13.43
N ARG A 135 -7.07 -5.31 -14.28
CA ARG A 135 -6.61 -6.66 -13.93
C ARG A 135 -5.54 -6.64 -12.85
N TYR A 136 -4.62 -5.70 -12.93
CA TYR A 136 -3.59 -5.44 -11.94
C TYR A 136 -3.87 -4.15 -11.18
N VAL A 137 -3.46 -4.10 -9.92
CA VAL A 137 -3.49 -2.89 -9.11
C VAL A 137 -2.12 -2.68 -8.48
N ALA A 138 -1.63 -1.45 -8.59
CA ALA A 138 -0.41 -0.94 -7.98
C ALA A 138 -0.76 0.20 -7.03
N PHE A 139 0.13 0.50 -6.08
CA PHE A 139 -0.09 1.54 -5.08
C PHE A 139 1.06 2.52 -5.08
N LEU A 140 0.74 3.81 -5.00
CA LEU A 140 1.74 4.86 -4.88
C LEU A 140 1.25 5.89 -3.87
N ASP A 141 2.08 6.21 -2.88
CA ASP A 141 1.80 7.26 -1.91
C ASP A 141 2.08 8.62 -2.53
N ASP A 142 1.35 9.63 -2.06
CA ASP A 142 1.42 10.98 -2.60
C ASP A 142 2.76 11.69 -2.34
N ASP A 143 3.66 11.12 -1.54
CA ASP A 143 5.00 11.61 -1.27
C ASP A 143 6.12 10.72 -1.83
N ASN A 144 5.80 9.75 -2.69
CA ASN A 144 6.79 8.90 -3.35
C ASN A 144 6.76 9.06 -4.87
N LEU A 145 7.82 8.61 -5.53
CA LEU A 145 7.94 8.66 -6.98
C LEU A 145 8.35 7.30 -7.55
N TRP A 146 7.90 7.01 -8.77
CA TRP A 146 8.35 5.85 -9.53
C TRP A 146 9.33 6.22 -10.62
N GLU A 147 10.27 5.30 -10.87
CA GLU A 147 11.05 5.29 -12.10
C GLU A 147 10.14 4.90 -13.28
N PRO A 148 10.41 5.36 -14.52
CA PRO A 148 9.53 5.15 -15.66
C PRO A 148 9.24 3.68 -16.04
N ASP A 149 10.04 2.73 -15.56
CA ASP A 149 9.92 1.31 -15.85
C ASP A 149 9.29 0.47 -14.72
N HIS A 150 8.88 1.06 -13.60
CA HIS A 150 8.31 0.34 -12.45
C HIS A 150 7.20 -0.65 -12.85
N LEU A 151 6.16 -0.16 -13.53
CA LEU A 151 5.04 -1.00 -13.96
C LEU A 151 5.46 -2.04 -15.01
N ALA A 152 6.36 -1.69 -15.93
CA ALA A 152 6.83 -2.61 -16.97
C ALA A 152 7.56 -3.81 -16.36
N ARG A 153 8.47 -3.56 -15.42
CA ARG A 153 9.21 -4.61 -14.70
C ARG A 153 8.29 -5.51 -13.88
N ALA A 154 7.30 -4.93 -13.20
CA ALA A 154 6.34 -5.71 -12.44
C ALA A 154 5.46 -6.59 -13.35
N LEU A 155 4.94 -6.02 -14.44
CA LEU A 155 4.07 -6.72 -15.38
C LEU A 155 4.80 -7.80 -16.17
N GLU A 156 6.06 -7.60 -16.53
CA GLU A 156 6.91 -8.63 -17.17
C GLU A 156 6.89 -9.95 -16.37
N VAL A 157 7.02 -9.86 -15.05
CA VAL A 157 7.01 -11.03 -14.16
C VAL A 157 5.58 -11.55 -13.94
N LEU A 158 4.60 -10.66 -13.77
CA LEU A 158 3.20 -11.04 -13.49
C LEU A 158 2.50 -11.73 -14.68
N GLU A 159 2.81 -11.30 -15.91
CA GLU A 159 2.21 -11.84 -17.14
C GLU A 159 3.01 -13.02 -17.73
N ALA A 160 4.20 -13.33 -17.20
CA ALA A 160 4.95 -14.50 -17.63
C ALA A 160 4.12 -15.80 -17.48
N PRO A 161 4.30 -16.81 -18.35
CA PRO A 161 3.63 -18.09 -18.21
C PRO A 161 3.82 -18.69 -16.82
N GLY A 162 2.71 -18.93 -16.12
CA GLY A 162 2.74 -19.41 -14.75
C GLY A 162 3.28 -18.40 -13.74
N GLY A 163 3.25 -17.09 -14.04
CA GLY A 163 3.68 -15.97 -13.20
C GLY A 163 2.96 -15.88 -11.85
N PRO A 164 3.51 -15.12 -10.88
CA PRO A 164 2.92 -14.98 -9.55
C PRO A 164 1.63 -14.14 -9.57
N ASP A 165 0.99 -14.03 -8.41
CA ASP A 165 -0.18 -13.18 -8.21
C ASP A 165 0.20 -11.77 -7.72
N GLY A 166 1.43 -11.59 -7.25
CA GLY A 166 1.94 -10.31 -6.77
C GLY A 166 3.45 -10.21 -6.95
N VAL A 167 3.91 -9.00 -7.21
CA VAL A 167 5.32 -8.65 -7.35
C VAL A 167 5.58 -7.40 -6.53
N TYR A 168 6.72 -7.32 -5.86
CA TYR A 168 7.27 -6.04 -5.46
C TYR A 168 8.69 -5.87 -5.97
N THR A 169 9.02 -4.64 -6.33
CA THR A 169 10.37 -4.25 -6.75
C THR A 169 11.20 -3.81 -5.55
N ALA A 170 12.51 -3.66 -5.73
CA ALA A 170 13.33 -2.95 -4.76
C ALA A 170 12.96 -1.45 -4.73
N LEU A 171 13.27 -0.78 -3.63
CA LEU A 171 13.03 0.65 -3.43
C LEU A 171 14.30 1.36 -2.94
N ARG A 172 14.56 2.54 -3.50
CA ARG A 172 15.60 3.48 -3.03
C ARG A 172 14.99 4.34 -1.96
N ARG A 173 15.62 4.41 -0.79
CA ARG A 173 15.21 5.39 0.22
C ARG A 173 16.05 6.65 0.03
N VAL A 174 15.39 7.78 -0.17
CA VAL A 174 15.99 9.05 -0.60
C VAL A 174 15.74 10.10 0.47
N LEU A 175 16.80 10.76 0.93
CA LEU A 175 16.76 11.83 1.93
C LEU A 175 16.17 13.13 1.34
N PRO A 176 15.78 14.11 2.18
CA PRO A 176 15.18 15.36 1.68
C PRO A 176 16.09 16.20 0.79
N ASP A 177 17.41 16.03 0.93
CA ASP A 177 18.41 16.67 0.07
C ASP A 177 18.56 15.98 -1.30
N GLY A 178 17.81 14.90 -1.54
CA GLY A 178 17.82 14.11 -2.77
C GLY A 178 18.89 13.01 -2.80
N SER A 179 19.72 12.88 -1.75
CA SER A 179 20.72 11.83 -1.67
C SER A 179 20.09 10.46 -1.36
N GLU A 180 20.65 9.40 -1.93
CA GLU A 180 20.23 8.03 -1.64
C GLU A 180 20.82 7.57 -0.30
N GLN A 181 19.97 7.11 0.62
CA GLN A 181 20.42 6.49 1.86
C GLN A 181 20.84 5.03 1.64
N ASP A 182 19.99 4.23 0.99
CA ASP A 182 20.22 2.83 0.65
C ASP A 182 19.11 2.28 -0.27
N VAL A 183 19.26 1.02 -0.66
CA VAL A 183 18.26 0.26 -1.42
C VAL A 183 17.72 -0.89 -0.55
N LEU A 184 16.42 -0.89 -0.30
CA LEU A 184 15.75 -2.03 0.31
C LEU A 184 15.38 -3.04 -0.80
N SER A 185 16.09 -4.16 -0.81
CA SER A 185 15.98 -5.23 -1.79
C SER A 185 16.08 -6.57 -1.07
N VAL A 186 14.93 -7.16 -0.74
CA VAL A 186 14.84 -8.36 0.10
C VAL A 186 13.94 -9.39 -0.57
N PRO A 187 14.40 -10.65 -0.79
CA PRO A 187 13.53 -11.70 -1.29
C PRO A 187 12.31 -11.94 -0.40
N TYR A 188 11.17 -12.26 -1.00
CA TYR A 188 9.96 -12.54 -0.24
C TYR A 188 10.08 -13.84 0.54
N ASP A 189 10.14 -13.73 1.86
CA ASP A 189 10.06 -14.87 2.77
C ASP A 189 8.89 -14.68 3.74
N ARG A 190 7.94 -15.64 3.70
CA ARG A 190 6.72 -15.63 4.53
C ARG A 190 7.02 -15.71 6.03
N ARG A 191 8.06 -16.45 6.43
CA ARG A 191 8.46 -16.62 7.84
C ARG A 191 9.15 -15.37 8.36
N ARG A 192 10.00 -14.75 7.53
CA ARG A 192 10.65 -13.47 7.80
C ARG A 192 9.62 -12.36 7.93
N ALA A 193 8.67 -12.29 7.01
CA ALA A 193 7.56 -11.33 7.08
C ALA A 193 6.71 -11.48 8.35
N ALA A 194 6.71 -12.63 9.05
CA ALA A 194 6.02 -12.74 10.34
C ALA A 194 6.71 -11.96 11.49
N ARG A 195 7.96 -11.53 11.29
CA ARG A 195 8.83 -10.94 12.33
C ARG A 195 9.45 -9.61 11.90
N GLU A 196 9.54 -9.34 10.60
CA GLU A 196 10.12 -8.14 10.04
C GLU A 196 9.12 -7.43 9.13
N SER A 197 9.27 -6.11 9.03
CA SER A 197 8.50 -5.27 8.13
C SER A 197 9.47 -4.67 7.13
N PHE A 198 9.66 -5.33 6.00
CA PHE A 198 10.49 -4.88 4.88
C PHE A 198 9.65 -4.69 3.60
N LEU A 199 8.32 -4.66 3.78
CA LEU A 199 7.33 -4.68 2.72
C LEU A 199 6.65 -3.32 2.69
N ASP A 200 6.63 -2.71 1.51
CA ASP A 200 6.06 -1.40 1.26
C ASP A 200 5.18 -1.47 0.01
N THR A 201 3.97 -0.91 0.08
CA THR A 201 3.02 -1.02 -1.03
C THR A 201 3.36 -0.11 -2.20
N ASN A 202 4.21 0.91 -2.01
CA ASN A 202 4.73 1.75 -3.09
C ASN A 202 5.49 0.95 -4.15
N ALA A 203 6.01 -0.23 -3.79
CA ALA A 203 6.70 -1.12 -4.72
C ALA A 203 5.85 -2.30 -5.19
N PHE A 204 4.61 -2.45 -4.70
CA PHE A 204 3.81 -3.66 -4.86
C PHE A 204 2.77 -3.54 -5.96
N VAL A 205 2.79 -4.48 -6.89
CA VAL A 205 1.80 -4.66 -7.96
C VAL A 205 1.20 -6.05 -7.85
N ALA A 206 -0.13 -6.15 -7.84
CA ALA A 206 -0.82 -7.41 -7.61
C ALA A 206 -2.00 -7.64 -8.55
N ARG A 207 -2.24 -8.91 -8.86
CA ARG A 207 -3.45 -9.38 -9.54
C ARG A 207 -4.65 -9.07 -8.67
N ARG A 208 -5.66 -8.44 -9.26
CA ARG A 208 -6.93 -8.18 -8.60
C ARG A 208 -7.60 -9.49 -8.19
N ASN A 209 -7.92 -9.61 -6.90
CA ASN A 209 -8.80 -10.64 -6.35
C ASN A 209 -9.39 -10.19 -5.01
N ARG A 210 -10.25 -11.02 -4.40
CA ARG A 210 -10.93 -10.70 -3.13
C ARG A 210 -9.97 -10.46 -1.96
N SER A 211 -8.73 -10.98 -2.04
CA SER A 211 -7.70 -10.78 -1.02
C SER A 211 -6.98 -9.44 -1.16
N LEU A 212 -7.10 -8.71 -2.27
CA LEU A 212 -6.42 -7.43 -2.48
C LEU A 212 -7.24 -6.28 -1.85
N HIS A 213 -7.04 -6.03 -0.56
CA HIS A 213 -7.68 -4.95 0.18
C HIS A 213 -6.88 -4.61 1.45
N PHE A 214 -6.83 -3.36 1.86
CA PHE A 214 -6.21 -2.98 3.12
C PHE A 214 -7.15 -3.27 4.30
N SER A 215 -6.56 -3.58 5.45
CA SER A 215 -7.30 -3.58 6.72
C SER A 215 -7.92 -2.20 6.99
N ARG A 216 -9.11 -2.19 7.60
CA ARG A 216 -9.84 -0.96 7.97
C ARG A 216 -9.53 -0.54 9.40
N LEU A 217 -8.28 -0.70 9.80
CA LEU A 217 -7.82 -0.38 11.14
C LEU A 217 -7.15 0.99 11.08
N ARG A 218 -7.65 1.92 11.89
CA ARG A 218 -6.98 3.20 12.10
C ARG A 218 -5.69 2.94 12.87
N ARG A 219 -4.54 3.03 12.20
CA ARG A 219 -3.22 2.85 12.82
C ARG A 219 -2.64 4.21 13.19
N THR A 220 -2.21 4.36 14.43
CA THR A 220 -1.37 5.49 14.85
C THR A 220 0.11 5.13 14.67
N PRO A 221 1.05 6.08 14.75
CA PRO A 221 2.48 5.80 14.62
C PRO A 221 3.00 4.73 15.59
N GLU A 222 2.35 4.52 16.74
CA GLU A 222 2.74 3.53 17.75
C GLU A 222 2.17 2.13 17.46
N VAL A 223 1.24 2.00 16.50
CA VAL A 223 0.57 0.75 16.18
C VAL A 223 1.34 -0.01 15.10
N LEU A 224 1.87 -1.16 15.49
CA LEU A 224 2.47 -2.17 14.62
C LEU A 224 1.59 -3.42 14.53
N PRO A 225 1.67 -4.21 13.44
CA PRO A 225 2.35 -3.88 12.17
C PRO A 225 1.59 -2.80 11.38
N ARG A 226 2.21 -2.24 10.34
CA ARG A 226 1.60 -1.24 9.44
C ARG A 226 0.59 -1.87 8.45
N GLU A 227 -0.25 -1.06 7.81
CA GLU A 227 -1.25 -1.57 6.84
C GLU A 227 -0.64 -2.29 5.64
N ASP A 228 0.48 -1.81 5.14
CA ASP A 228 1.18 -2.36 3.98
C ASP A 228 1.64 -3.78 4.24
N TRP A 229 2.28 -3.97 5.40
CA TRP A 229 2.66 -5.28 5.90
C TRP A 229 1.46 -6.22 6.02
N GLU A 230 0.34 -5.73 6.58
CA GLU A 230 -0.87 -6.54 6.78
C GLU A 230 -1.41 -7.04 5.44
N LEU A 231 -1.52 -6.13 4.46
CA LEU A 231 -1.99 -6.46 3.13
C LEU A 231 -1.07 -7.51 2.49
N ILE A 232 0.23 -7.22 2.37
CA ILE A 232 1.14 -8.07 1.60
C ILE A 232 1.30 -9.43 2.28
N ARG A 233 1.33 -9.49 3.62
CA ARG A 233 1.35 -10.76 4.34
C ARG A 233 0.05 -11.53 4.16
N ARG A 234 -1.12 -10.89 4.31
CA ARG A 234 -2.41 -11.56 4.16
C ARG A 234 -2.62 -12.06 2.74
N TYR A 235 -2.26 -11.25 1.75
CA TYR A 235 -2.27 -11.60 0.33
C TYR A 235 -1.34 -12.79 0.08
N GLY A 236 -0.08 -12.67 0.50
CA GLY A 236 0.93 -13.70 0.33
C GLY A 236 0.67 -15.00 1.10
N ARG A 237 -0.33 -15.10 1.99
CA ARG A 237 -0.75 -16.39 2.57
C ARG A 237 -1.50 -17.28 1.59
N ALA A 238 -2.30 -16.68 0.70
CA ALA A 238 -3.12 -17.39 -0.26
C ALA A 238 -2.50 -17.40 -1.67
N HIS A 239 -1.55 -16.50 -1.92
CA HIS A 239 -1.07 -16.17 -3.25
C HIS A 239 0.45 -16.22 -3.34
N ARG A 240 0.98 -16.41 -4.56
CA ARG A 240 2.43 -16.39 -4.79
C ARG A 240 2.88 -14.94 -4.98
N VAL A 241 3.87 -14.52 -4.21
CA VAL A 241 4.47 -13.17 -4.28
C VAL A 241 5.96 -13.32 -4.56
N LEU A 242 6.47 -12.57 -5.53
CA LEU A 242 7.90 -12.55 -5.87
C LEU A 242 8.49 -11.16 -5.69
N HIS A 243 9.80 -11.13 -5.47
CA HIS A 243 10.59 -9.91 -5.40
C HIS A 243 11.39 -9.73 -6.69
N VAL A 244 11.36 -8.54 -7.25
CA VAL A 244 12.21 -8.13 -8.38
C VAL A 244 13.31 -7.23 -7.82
N PRO A 245 14.59 -7.67 -7.80
CA PRO A 245 15.70 -6.93 -7.18
C PRO A 245 16.17 -5.73 -8.03
N HIS A 246 15.23 -4.98 -8.61
CA HIS A 246 15.49 -3.78 -9.40
C HIS A 246 14.85 -2.57 -8.71
N PRO A 247 15.63 -1.55 -8.33
CA PRO A 247 15.11 -0.39 -7.63
C PRO A 247 14.36 0.56 -8.56
N THR A 248 13.02 0.56 -8.49
CA THR A 248 12.15 1.35 -9.38
C THR A 248 11.24 2.33 -8.63
N VAL A 249 11.42 2.45 -7.31
CA VAL A 249 10.67 3.34 -6.44
C VAL A 249 11.64 4.24 -5.69
N ARG A 250 11.36 5.54 -5.66
CA ARG A 250 12.03 6.52 -4.80
C ARG A 250 11.14 6.79 -3.61
N TYR A 251 11.50 6.20 -2.48
CA TYR A 251 10.84 6.39 -1.20
C TYR A 251 11.41 7.63 -0.51
N LEU A 252 10.64 8.72 -0.44
CA LEU A 252 11.12 9.96 0.18
C LEU A 252 11.09 9.85 1.70
N MET A 253 12.29 9.76 2.27
CA MET A 253 12.53 9.77 3.70
C MET A 253 12.35 11.18 4.23
N ASN A 254 11.18 11.47 4.78
CA ASN A 254 10.98 12.72 5.49
C ASN A 254 11.44 12.55 6.97
N PRO A 255 12.35 13.39 7.51
CA PRO A 255 12.83 13.34 8.89
C PRO A 255 11.72 13.55 9.92
N ALA A 256 10.68 14.31 9.56
CA ALA A 256 9.46 14.49 10.33
C ALA A 256 8.39 13.43 10.00
N SER A 257 8.61 12.63 8.97
CA SER A 257 7.77 11.49 8.65
C SER A 257 8.17 10.33 9.54
N PHE A 258 7.18 9.74 10.20
CA PHE A 258 7.32 8.76 11.27
C PHE A 258 8.03 7.45 10.86
N TYR A 259 8.48 7.31 9.61
CA TYR A 259 8.72 6.03 8.91
C TYR A 259 10.19 5.80 8.49
N THR A 260 11.13 6.61 8.96
CA THR A 260 12.52 6.61 8.48
C THR A 260 13.48 5.62 9.17
N GLN A 261 13.05 4.90 10.22
CA GLN A 261 13.92 3.93 10.91
C GLN A 261 13.51 2.48 10.69
N TRP A 262 13.98 1.88 9.59
CA TRP A 262 14.02 0.42 9.44
C TRP A 262 15.37 -0.08 9.95
N ARG A 263 15.51 -0.27 11.26
CA ARG A 263 16.73 -0.90 11.80
C ARG A 263 16.72 -2.37 11.42
N GLN A 264 17.79 -2.84 10.76
CA GLN A 264 18.03 -4.26 10.63
C GLN A 264 18.20 -4.86 12.04
N PRO A 265 17.62 -6.04 12.34
CA PRO A 265 17.94 -6.71 13.59
C PRO A 265 19.43 -7.05 13.58
N SER A 266 20.14 -6.59 14.60
CA SER A 266 21.44 -7.13 15.02
C SER A 266 21.31 -8.60 15.40
#